data_AF-A0A6I3KN02-F1
#
_entry.id   AF-A0A6I3KN02-F1
#
_cell.length_a   1.000
_cell.length_b   1.000
_cell.length_c   1.000
_cell.angle_alpha   90.00
_cell.angle_beta   90.00
_cell.angle_gamma   90.00
#
_symmetry.space_group_name_H-M   'P 1'
#
loop_
_entity.id
_entity.type
_entity.pdbx_description
1 polymer ?
#
loop_
_entity_poly.entity_id
_entity_poly.type
_entity_poly.pdbx_seq_one_letter_code
_entity_poly.pdbx_strand_id
1 'polypeptide(L)'
;MNSYRNLASQKIADTLTTLAQRINERFPGSGLLQVCRELIVMAEQTSERADKIARPNVPLIAGVWLLLLLAAGTVVWLLGKAMQLEASTELTNVMQGVDAGVSLLIVLGGAAFYLSSLESRWRRRAVLKALHEFRSIAHVIDMHQLTKDPSALGGPRTSSSPDREMTRFELVRYLSYCSEMLSLASKSAAVYAEKIGDPAVVDAVGDIERLTTNLSQKIWQKITLVETEIDDVRGARAVSAGESALRHMSEG
;
A
#
# COMPACT_ATOMS: atom_id res chain seq x y z
N MET A 1 -20.23 -10.40 -12.17
CA MET A 1 -20.40 -11.14 -10.89
C MET A 1 -19.43 -10.58 -9.87
N ASN A 2 -19.92 -9.98 -8.79
CA ASN A 2 -19.06 -9.51 -7.70
C ASN A 2 -18.62 -10.72 -6.87
N SER A 3 -17.42 -11.23 -7.14
CA SER A 3 -16.77 -12.16 -6.21
C SER A 3 -16.33 -11.37 -4.98
N TYR A 4 -16.94 -11.63 -3.82
CA TYR A 4 -16.53 -11.06 -2.52
C TYR A 4 -15.14 -11.54 -2.05
N ARG A 5 -14.43 -12.32 -2.89
CA ARG A 5 -13.14 -12.94 -2.57
C ARG A 5 -11.94 -12.07 -2.99
N ASN A 6 -12.18 -11.02 -3.80
CA ASN A 6 -11.12 -10.19 -4.38
C ASN A 6 -11.37 -8.70 -4.04
N LEU A 7 -10.30 -7.94 -3.85
CA LEU A 7 -10.37 -6.49 -3.69
C LEU A 7 -10.81 -5.88 -5.04
N ALA A 8 -12.02 -5.35 -5.06
CA ALA A 8 -12.54 -4.63 -6.22
C ALA A 8 -11.90 -3.23 -6.29
N SER A 9 -10.70 -3.14 -6.87
CA SER A 9 -9.93 -1.88 -7.02
C SER A 9 -10.77 -0.73 -7.57
N GLN A 10 -11.67 -1.00 -8.52
CA GLN A 10 -12.58 0.02 -9.06
C GLN A 10 -13.49 0.61 -7.99
N LYS A 11 -14.07 -0.23 -7.11
CA LYS A 11 -14.93 0.25 -6.02
C LYS A 11 -14.17 1.13 -5.02
N ILE A 12 -12.87 0.89 -4.84
CA ILE A 12 -12.02 1.74 -3.99
C ILE A 12 -11.89 3.14 -4.61
N ALA A 13 -11.60 3.21 -5.92
CA ALA A 13 -11.54 4.47 -6.66
C ALA A 13 -12.89 5.22 -6.68
N ASP A 14 -14.01 4.51 -6.88
CA ASP A 14 -15.35 5.10 -6.84
C ASP A 14 -15.67 5.68 -5.45
N THR A 15 -15.25 4.99 -4.39
CA THR A 15 -15.41 5.45 -3.00
C THR A 15 -14.57 6.69 -2.73
N LEU A 16 -13.31 6.72 -3.22
CA LEU A 16 -12.45 7.89 -3.14
C LEU A 16 -13.03 9.09 -3.91
N THR A 17 -13.63 8.85 -5.07
CA THR A 17 -14.30 9.90 -5.86
C THR A 17 -15.47 10.52 -5.09
N THR A 18 -16.28 9.68 -4.46
CA THR A 18 -17.38 10.13 -3.59
C THR A 18 -16.85 10.89 -2.36
N LEU A 19 -15.73 10.45 -1.79
CA LEU A 19 -15.06 11.16 -0.69
C LEU A 19 -14.53 12.53 -1.14
N ALA A 20 -13.91 12.63 -2.31
CA ALA A 20 -13.43 13.89 -2.87
C ALA A 20 -14.57 14.89 -3.11
N GLN A 21 -15.74 14.43 -3.56
CA GLN A 21 -16.93 15.28 -3.69
C GLN A 21 -17.36 15.85 -2.33
N ARG A 22 -17.49 14.99 -1.30
CA ARG A 22 -17.82 15.41 0.07
C ARG A 22 -16.80 16.40 0.65
N ILE A 23 -15.51 16.17 0.40
CA ILE A 23 -14.45 17.11 0.81
C ILE A 23 -14.60 18.44 0.08
N ASN A 24 -14.87 18.44 -1.23
CA ASN A 24 -15.00 19.65 -2.03
C ASN A 24 -16.23 20.49 -1.63
N GLU A 25 -17.36 19.84 -1.34
CA GLU A 25 -18.59 20.49 -0.88
C GLU A 25 -18.40 21.22 0.47
N ARG A 26 -17.60 20.63 1.38
CA ARG A 26 -17.42 21.16 2.73
C ARG A 26 -16.18 22.06 2.86
N PHE A 27 -15.11 21.75 2.15
CA PHE A 27 -13.79 22.39 2.21
C PHE A 27 -13.27 22.69 0.80
N PRO A 28 -13.93 23.59 0.06
CA PRO A 28 -13.56 23.91 -1.31
C PRO A 28 -12.13 24.45 -1.37
N GLY A 29 -11.34 23.96 -2.34
CA GLY A 29 -9.96 24.41 -2.53
C GLY A 29 -8.96 23.99 -1.43
N SER A 30 -9.37 23.16 -0.46
CA SER A 30 -8.46 22.68 0.60
C SER A 30 -7.32 21.81 0.05
N GLY A 31 -6.15 21.86 0.71
CA GLY A 31 -5.03 20.97 0.39
C GLY A 31 -5.43 19.48 0.51
N LEU A 32 -6.32 19.14 1.45
CA LEU A 32 -6.85 17.78 1.60
C LEU A 32 -7.55 17.27 0.33
N LEU A 33 -8.29 18.13 -0.37
CA LEU A 33 -8.94 17.76 -1.63
C LEU A 33 -7.90 17.38 -2.69
N GLN A 34 -6.78 18.11 -2.76
CA GLN A 34 -5.70 17.82 -3.71
C GLN A 34 -5.07 16.46 -3.42
N VAL A 35 -4.79 16.17 -2.14
CA VAL A 35 -4.27 14.87 -1.72
C VAL A 35 -5.27 13.74 -2.02
N CYS A 36 -6.57 13.99 -1.86
CA CYS A 36 -7.61 13.01 -2.18
C CYS A 36 -7.66 12.72 -3.69
N ARG A 37 -7.51 13.74 -4.54
CA ARG A 37 -7.42 13.56 -6.00
C ARG A 37 -6.19 12.76 -6.41
N GLU A 38 -5.04 13.03 -5.80
CA GLU A 38 -3.82 12.23 -6.04
C GLU A 38 -4.06 10.76 -5.65
N LEU A 39 -4.72 10.52 -4.51
CA LEU A 39 -5.05 9.17 -4.06
C LEU A 39 -6.02 8.45 -5.02
N ILE A 40 -6.96 9.17 -5.65
CA ILE A 40 -7.83 8.61 -6.70
C ILE A 40 -6.98 8.11 -7.87
N VAL A 41 -6.09 8.95 -8.39
CA VAL A 41 -5.22 8.60 -9.52
C VAL A 41 -4.36 7.37 -9.18
N MET A 42 -3.79 7.33 -7.97
CA MET A 42 -3.04 6.18 -7.49
C MET A 42 -3.90 4.91 -7.43
N ALA A 43 -5.12 5.00 -6.90
CA ALA A 43 -6.04 3.88 -6.76
C ALA A 43 -6.52 3.33 -8.12
N GLU A 44 -6.84 4.20 -9.07
CA GLU A 44 -7.22 3.83 -10.45
C GLU A 44 -6.10 3.06 -11.16
N GLN A 45 -4.87 3.57 -11.03
CA GLN A 45 -3.71 2.97 -11.67
C GLN A 45 -3.24 1.66 -10.99
N THR A 46 -3.68 1.39 -9.76
CA THR A 46 -3.20 0.26 -8.96
C THR A 46 -3.48 -1.07 -9.63
N SER A 47 -4.73 -1.33 -10.06
CA SER A 47 -5.07 -2.62 -10.68
C SER A 47 -4.30 -2.84 -11.98
N GLU A 48 -4.22 -1.83 -12.84
CA GLU A 48 -3.55 -1.92 -14.14
C GLU A 48 -2.03 -2.09 -13.98
N ARG A 49 -1.40 -1.32 -13.07
CA ARG A 49 0.03 -1.47 -12.75
C ARG A 49 0.31 -2.86 -12.17
N ALA A 50 -0.52 -3.33 -11.24
CA ALA A 50 -0.38 -4.65 -10.64
C ALA A 50 -0.54 -5.78 -11.69
N ASP A 51 -1.51 -5.67 -12.61
CA ASP A 51 -1.67 -6.63 -13.72
C ASP A 51 -0.46 -6.62 -14.65
N LYS A 52 0.04 -5.44 -15.02
CA LYS A 52 1.24 -5.30 -15.86
C LYS A 52 2.46 -5.94 -15.21
N ILE A 53 2.64 -5.78 -13.89
CA ILE A 53 3.76 -6.37 -13.15
C ILE A 53 3.58 -7.88 -12.97
N ALA A 54 2.35 -8.37 -12.79
CA ALA A 54 2.06 -9.78 -12.61
C ALA A 54 2.26 -10.62 -13.89
N ARG A 55 2.22 -9.98 -15.08
CA ARG A 55 2.37 -10.68 -16.36
C ARG A 55 3.70 -11.44 -16.45
N PRO A 56 3.70 -12.69 -16.95
CA PRO A 56 4.92 -13.47 -17.19
C PRO A 56 5.86 -12.75 -18.18
N ASN A 57 7.15 -12.65 -17.84
CA ASN A 57 8.15 -12.17 -18.79
C ASN A 57 8.50 -13.32 -19.74
N VAL A 58 7.74 -13.42 -20.84
CA VAL A 58 7.92 -14.41 -21.92
C VAL A 58 9.39 -14.64 -22.33
N PRO A 59 10.25 -13.61 -22.52
CA PRO A 59 11.65 -13.85 -22.88
C PRO A 59 12.46 -14.53 -21.76
N LEU A 60 12.20 -14.22 -20.48
CA LEU A 60 12.86 -14.89 -19.36
C LEU A 60 12.42 -16.35 -19.27
N ILE A 61 11.13 -16.61 -19.45
CA ILE A 61 10.58 -17.97 -19.48
C ILE A 61 11.19 -18.77 -20.63
N ALA A 62 11.26 -18.20 -21.83
CA ALA A 62 11.92 -18.83 -22.97
C ALA A 62 13.40 -19.13 -22.69
N GLY A 63 14.11 -18.21 -22.02
CA GLY A 63 15.49 -18.42 -21.58
C GLY A 63 15.64 -19.57 -20.59
N VAL A 64 14.74 -19.69 -19.61
CA VAL A 64 14.74 -20.83 -18.67
C VAL A 64 14.49 -22.14 -19.41
N TRP A 65 13.50 -22.19 -20.30
CA TRP A 65 13.22 -23.38 -21.10
C TRP A 65 14.38 -23.75 -22.01
N LEU A 66 15.04 -22.76 -22.63
CA LEU A 66 16.23 -23.00 -23.44
C LEU A 66 17.37 -23.60 -22.62
N LEU A 67 17.63 -23.07 -21.42
CA LEU A 67 18.65 -23.62 -20.51
C LEU A 67 18.32 -25.05 -20.08
N LEU A 68 17.05 -25.35 -19.79
CA LEU A 68 16.59 -26.70 -19.46
C LEU A 68 16.73 -27.67 -20.64
N LEU A 69 16.42 -27.23 -21.86
CA LEU A 69 16.59 -28.03 -23.08
C LEU A 69 18.06 -28.30 -23.37
N LEU A 70 18.95 -27.31 -23.18
CA LEU A 70 20.39 -27.51 -23.29
C LEU A 70 20.89 -28.52 -22.24
N ALA A 71 20.41 -28.41 -21.00
CA ALA A 71 20.76 -29.37 -19.94
C ALA A 71 20.32 -30.79 -20.29
N ALA A 72 19.06 -30.96 -20.71
CA ALA A 72 18.53 -32.26 -21.13
C ALA A 72 19.30 -32.83 -22.35
N GLY A 73 19.61 -31.97 -23.33
CA GLY A 73 20.38 -32.34 -24.52
C GLY A 73 21.78 -32.83 -24.17
N THR A 74 22.46 -32.19 -23.22
CA THR A 74 23.79 -32.62 -22.76
C THR A 74 23.75 -34.00 -22.09
N VAL A 75 22.72 -34.27 -21.28
CA VAL A 75 22.51 -35.59 -20.65
C VAL A 75 22.26 -36.66 -21.71
N VAL A 76 21.36 -36.43 -22.67
CA VAL A 76 21.07 -37.40 -23.75
C VAL A 76 22.31 -37.67 -24.59
N TRP A 77 23.09 -36.62 -24.91
CA TRP A 77 24.33 -36.77 -25.67
C TRP A 77 25.37 -37.62 -24.93
N LEU A 78 25.54 -37.40 -23.62
CA LEU A 78 26.43 -38.21 -22.77
C LEU A 78 25.98 -39.67 -22.70
N LEU A 79 24.67 -39.94 -22.53
CA LEU A 79 24.15 -41.32 -22.56
C LEU A 79 24.37 -42.00 -23.91
N GLY A 80 24.14 -41.29 -25.02
CA GLY A 80 24.39 -41.81 -26.36
C GLY A 80 25.86 -42.17 -26.58
N LYS A 81 26.78 -41.34 -26.09
CA LYS A 81 28.21 -41.65 -26.11
C LYS A 81 28.57 -42.84 -25.21
N ALA A 82 27.97 -42.95 -24.03
CA ALA A 82 28.13 -44.09 -23.12
C ALA A 82 27.75 -45.43 -23.78
N MET A 83 26.68 -45.45 -24.58
CA MET A 83 26.22 -46.67 -25.27
C MET A 83 27.06 -47.06 -26.50
N GLN A 84 27.84 -46.14 -27.08
CA GLN A 84 28.70 -46.38 -28.25
C GLN A 84 30.15 -46.76 -27.89
N LEU A 85 30.51 -46.75 -26.61
CA LEU A 85 31.85 -47.08 -26.16
C LEU A 85 32.07 -48.61 -26.18
N GLU A 86 32.96 -49.08 -27.04
CA GLU A 86 33.49 -50.45 -26.98
C GLU A 86 34.44 -50.62 -25.79
N ALA A 87 34.48 -51.84 -25.23
CA ALA A 87 35.10 -52.20 -23.95
C ALA A 87 36.62 -51.95 -23.80
N SER A 88 37.30 -51.45 -24.84
CA SER A 88 38.73 -51.11 -24.84
C SER A 88 39.03 -49.64 -24.55
N THR A 89 37.99 -48.80 -24.38
CA THR A 89 38.20 -47.37 -24.17
C THR A 89 38.62 -47.07 -22.73
N GLU A 90 39.78 -46.45 -22.56
CA GLU A 90 40.35 -45.94 -21.31
C GLU A 90 39.27 -45.35 -20.37
N LEU A 91 39.16 -45.90 -19.15
CA LEU A 91 38.30 -45.42 -18.06
C LEU A 91 38.40 -43.88 -17.87
N THR A 92 39.58 -43.35 -18.15
CA THR A 92 39.96 -41.94 -18.12
C THR A 92 39.08 -41.05 -19.03
N ASN A 93 38.78 -41.48 -20.25
CA ASN A 93 37.97 -40.71 -21.20
C ASN A 93 36.50 -40.64 -20.78
N VAL A 94 35.97 -41.73 -20.22
CA VAL A 94 34.60 -41.77 -19.68
C VAL A 94 34.50 -40.85 -18.46
N MET A 95 35.47 -40.92 -17.57
CA MET A 95 35.53 -40.09 -16.37
C MET A 95 35.62 -38.59 -16.70
N GLN A 96 36.39 -38.23 -17.74
CA GLN A 96 36.48 -36.85 -18.22
C GLN A 96 35.17 -36.35 -18.84
N GLY A 97 34.46 -37.19 -19.60
CA GLY A 97 33.15 -36.84 -20.16
C GLY A 97 32.08 -36.64 -19.08
N VAL A 98 32.09 -37.47 -18.04
CA VAL A 98 31.22 -37.32 -16.87
C VAL A 98 31.52 -36.02 -16.14
N ASP A 99 32.78 -35.73 -15.87
CA ASP A 99 33.19 -34.50 -15.15
C ASP A 99 32.78 -33.23 -15.92
N ALA A 100 32.99 -33.21 -17.24
CA ALA A 100 32.53 -32.13 -18.11
C ALA A 100 31.00 -31.99 -18.11
N GLY A 101 30.28 -33.11 -18.15
CA GLY A 101 28.82 -33.15 -18.08
C GLY A 101 28.28 -32.59 -16.77
N VAL A 102 28.84 -33.01 -15.64
CA VAL A 102 28.47 -32.54 -14.30
C VAL A 102 28.73 -31.03 -14.18
N SER A 103 29.90 -30.56 -14.59
CA SER A 103 30.25 -29.14 -14.56
C SER A 103 29.27 -28.29 -15.37
N LEU A 104 28.90 -28.75 -16.57
CA LEU A 104 27.94 -28.05 -17.42
C LEU A 104 26.53 -28.04 -16.81
N LEU A 105 26.08 -29.16 -16.22
CA LEU A 105 24.80 -29.24 -15.52
C LEU A 105 24.73 -28.29 -14.33
N ILE A 106 25.82 -28.16 -13.56
CA ILE A 106 25.89 -27.20 -12.46
C ILE A 106 25.75 -25.77 -12.99
N VAL A 107 26.45 -25.42 -14.07
CA VAL A 107 26.37 -24.09 -14.69
C VAL A 107 24.96 -23.80 -15.21
N LEU A 108 24.35 -24.74 -15.93
CA LEU A 108 23.00 -24.58 -16.49
C LEU A 108 21.93 -24.50 -15.39
N GLY A 109 22.05 -25.32 -14.34
CA GLY A 109 21.18 -25.27 -13.17
C GLY A 109 21.30 -23.94 -12.43
N GLY A 110 22.53 -23.47 -12.22
CA GLY A 110 22.82 -22.15 -11.63
C GLY A 110 22.25 -21.00 -12.47
N ALA A 111 22.39 -21.06 -13.79
CA ALA A 111 21.84 -20.07 -14.71
C ALA A 111 20.30 -20.05 -14.70
N ALA A 112 19.66 -21.22 -14.69
CA ALA A 112 18.20 -21.32 -14.61
C ALA A 112 17.65 -20.78 -13.27
N PHE A 113 18.30 -21.13 -12.16
CA PHE A 113 17.99 -20.59 -10.83
C PHE A 113 18.17 -19.06 -10.80
N TYR A 114 19.30 -18.56 -11.34
CA TYR A 114 19.56 -17.13 -11.40
C TYR A 114 18.48 -16.39 -12.22
N LEU A 115 18.11 -16.91 -13.39
CA LEU A 115 17.12 -16.28 -14.26
C LEU A 115 15.72 -16.24 -13.61
N SER A 116 15.32 -17.34 -12.97
CA SER A 116 14.07 -17.41 -12.18
C SER A 116 14.07 -16.41 -11.02
N SER A 117 15.18 -16.30 -10.28
CA SER A 117 15.32 -15.32 -9.20
C SER A 117 15.41 -13.87 -9.67
N LEU A 118 15.82 -13.63 -10.91
CA LEU A 118 15.93 -12.28 -11.47
C LEU A 118 14.51 -11.74 -11.72
N GLU A 119 13.63 -12.55 -12.30
CA GLU A 119 12.24 -12.16 -12.56
C GLU A 119 11.52 -11.72 -11.28
N SER A 120 11.61 -12.51 -10.20
CA SER A 120 11.00 -12.16 -8.91
C SER A 120 11.57 -10.87 -8.34
N ARG A 121 12.90 -10.70 -8.38
CA ARG A 121 13.57 -9.46 -7.91
C ARG A 121 13.13 -8.22 -8.69
N TRP A 122 12.92 -8.32 -10.00
CA TRP A 122 12.45 -7.22 -10.82
C TRP A 122 11.00 -6.83 -10.49
N ARG A 123 10.11 -7.82 -10.44
CA ARG A 123 8.70 -7.59 -10.04
C ARG A 123 8.61 -6.96 -8.66
N ARG A 124 9.32 -7.52 -7.68
CA ARG A 124 9.38 -7.01 -6.32
C ARG A 124 9.82 -5.55 -6.28
N ARG A 125 10.90 -5.19 -6.98
CA ARG A 125 11.36 -3.78 -7.03
C ARG A 125 10.31 -2.83 -7.60
N ALA A 126 9.59 -3.25 -8.66
CA ALA A 126 8.53 -2.44 -9.25
C ALA A 126 7.36 -2.23 -8.27
N VAL A 127 6.94 -3.28 -7.55
CA VAL A 127 5.86 -3.18 -6.57
C VAL A 127 6.26 -2.36 -5.37
N LEU A 128 7.45 -2.60 -4.80
CA LEU A 128 7.93 -1.83 -3.66
C LEU A 128 7.98 -0.32 -3.99
N LYS A 129 8.39 0.04 -5.21
CA LYS A 129 8.34 1.43 -5.68
C LYS A 129 6.91 2.00 -5.62
N ALA A 130 5.91 1.26 -6.10
CA ALA A 130 4.51 1.69 -6.00
C ALA A 130 3.99 1.75 -4.56
N LEU A 131 4.39 0.80 -3.70
CA LEU A 131 4.03 0.82 -2.27
C LEU A 131 4.67 2.00 -1.53
N HIS A 132 5.86 2.46 -1.94
CA HIS A 132 6.45 3.67 -1.41
C HIS A 132 5.59 4.92 -1.69
N GLU A 133 4.90 4.99 -2.83
CA GLU A 133 3.95 6.07 -3.13
C GLU A 133 2.81 6.07 -2.09
N PHE A 134 2.26 4.90 -1.73
CA PHE A 134 1.22 4.78 -0.69
C PHE A 134 1.72 5.15 0.71
N ARG A 135 2.95 4.77 1.06
CA ARG A 135 3.58 5.22 2.32
C ARG A 135 3.73 6.74 2.32
N SER A 136 4.16 7.32 1.21
CA SER A 136 4.34 8.78 1.07
C SER A 136 3.01 9.51 1.22
N ILE A 137 1.95 9.09 0.53
CA ILE A 137 0.66 9.78 0.64
C ILE A 137 0.04 9.65 2.03
N ALA A 138 0.24 8.53 2.74
CA ALA A 138 -0.16 8.38 4.14
C ALA A 138 0.51 9.44 5.05
N HIS A 139 1.81 9.68 4.85
CA HIS A 139 2.52 10.76 5.56
C HIS A 139 2.07 12.16 5.12
N VAL A 140 1.75 12.38 3.85
CA VAL A 140 1.21 13.67 3.40
C VAL A 140 -0.16 13.95 4.04
N ILE A 141 -1.00 12.92 4.21
CA ILE A 141 -2.27 13.03 4.96
C ILE A 141 -2.00 13.40 6.42
N ASP A 142 -1.00 12.80 7.06
CA ASP A 142 -0.58 13.16 8.43
C ASP A 142 -0.08 14.62 8.52
N MET A 143 0.71 15.09 7.55
CA MET A 143 1.17 16.49 7.50
C MET A 143 0.00 17.49 7.43
N HIS A 144 -1.07 17.15 6.72
CA HIS A 144 -2.28 17.98 6.67
C HIS A 144 -3.01 18.10 8.02
N GLN A 145 -2.68 17.26 9.01
CA GLN A 145 -3.25 17.25 10.35
C GLN A 145 -2.42 18.02 11.39
N LEU A 146 -1.19 18.45 11.05
CA LEU A 146 -0.28 19.07 12.02
C LEU A 146 -0.86 20.35 12.64
N THR A 147 -1.54 21.17 11.84
CA THR A 147 -2.17 22.41 12.35
C THR A 147 -3.58 22.18 12.91
N LYS A 148 -4.04 20.93 12.96
CA LYS A 148 -5.42 20.52 13.32
C LYS A 148 -5.40 19.88 14.71
N ASP A 149 -4.75 20.58 15.64
CA ASP A 149 -4.56 20.12 17.01
C ASP A 149 -5.60 20.77 17.95
N PRO A 150 -6.48 19.98 18.60
CA PRO A 150 -7.46 20.49 19.54
C PRO A 150 -6.83 21.09 20.80
N SER A 151 -5.69 20.58 21.25
CA SER A 151 -5.04 21.06 22.48
C SER A 151 -4.58 22.52 22.38
N ALA A 152 -4.37 23.00 21.15
CA ALA A 152 -4.04 24.40 20.91
C ALA A 152 -5.19 25.35 21.29
N LEU A 153 -6.44 24.88 21.35
CA LEU A 153 -7.65 25.71 21.48
C LEU A 153 -7.66 26.65 22.71
N GLY A 154 -6.86 26.38 23.75
CA GLY A 154 -6.81 27.19 24.98
C GLY A 154 -5.49 27.88 25.34
N GLY A 155 -4.42 27.73 24.55
CA GLY A 155 -3.08 28.28 24.87
C GLY A 155 -2.81 29.71 24.34
N PRO A 156 -1.85 30.45 24.93
CA PRO A 156 -1.43 31.76 24.42
C PRO A 156 -0.83 31.64 23.01
N ARG A 157 -1.25 32.52 22.10
CA ARG A 157 -0.84 32.52 20.69
C ARG A 157 0.44 33.32 20.48
N THR A 158 1.25 32.87 19.52
CA THR A 158 2.38 33.62 18.95
C THR A 158 2.02 34.15 17.57
N SER A 159 2.80 35.11 17.04
CA SER A 159 2.61 35.65 15.68
C SER A 159 2.71 34.61 14.57
N SER A 160 3.45 33.51 14.80
CA SER A 160 3.59 32.40 13.85
C SER A 160 2.64 31.23 14.13
N SER A 161 1.70 31.37 15.06
CA SER A 161 0.70 30.32 15.35
C SER A 161 -0.28 30.19 14.17
N PRO A 162 -0.60 28.96 13.72
CA PRO A 162 -1.52 28.76 12.60
C PRO A 162 -2.90 29.42 12.81
N ASP A 163 -3.51 29.89 11.72
CA ASP A 163 -4.87 30.43 11.73
C ASP A 163 -5.90 29.33 12.02
N ARG A 164 -6.90 29.67 12.83
CA ARG A 164 -7.97 28.77 13.28
C ARG A 164 -9.28 29.16 12.61
N GLU A 165 -9.37 28.85 11.33
CA GLU A 165 -10.54 29.24 10.52
C GLU A 165 -11.70 28.23 10.63
N MET A 166 -11.44 27.03 11.16
CA MET A 166 -12.41 25.95 11.21
C MET A 166 -13.21 25.93 12.51
N THR A 167 -14.53 25.77 12.40
CA THR A 167 -15.37 25.43 13.53
C THR A 167 -15.03 24.04 14.06
N ARG A 168 -15.42 23.75 15.30
CA ARG A 168 -15.20 22.43 15.93
C ARG A 168 -15.84 21.29 15.13
N PHE A 169 -17.04 21.51 14.58
CA PHE A 169 -17.72 20.54 13.72
C PHE A 169 -16.97 20.30 12.40
N GLU A 170 -16.44 21.36 11.80
CA GLU A 170 -15.61 21.26 10.60
C GLU A 170 -14.31 20.51 10.88
N LEU A 171 -13.66 20.76 12.01
CA LEU A 171 -12.45 20.05 12.43
C LEU A 171 -12.69 18.54 12.55
N VAL A 172 -13.78 18.12 13.21
CA VAL A 172 -14.16 16.69 13.31
C VAL A 172 -14.37 16.08 11.93
N ARG A 173 -15.06 16.78 11.02
CA ARG A 173 -15.31 16.28 9.65
C ARG A 173 -14.02 16.18 8.84
N TYR A 174 -13.15 17.18 8.93
CA TYR A 174 -11.85 17.17 8.25
C TYR A 174 -10.98 16.00 8.71
N LEU A 175 -10.87 15.82 10.02
CA LEU A 175 -10.14 14.70 10.63
C LEU A 175 -10.74 13.34 10.22
N SER A 176 -12.07 13.24 10.19
CA SER A 176 -12.76 12.03 9.72
C SER A 176 -12.41 11.70 8.26
N TYR A 177 -12.40 12.70 7.37
CA TYR A 177 -11.99 12.51 5.98
C TYR A 177 -10.53 12.05 5.84
N CYS A 178 -9.61 12.60 6.66
CA CYS A 178 -8.24 12.09 6.70
C CYS A 178 -8.16 10.60 7.07
N SER A 179 -8.96 10.15 8.05
CA SER A 179 -9.01 8.74 8.45
C SER A 179 -9.63 7.85 7.35
N GLU A 180 -10.69 8.31 6.68
CA GLU A 180 -11.27 7.61 5.53
C GLU A 180 -10.24 7.46 4.39
N MET A 181 -9.47 8.51 4.10
CA MET A 181 -8.41 8.47 3.09
C MET A 181 -7.30 7.47 3.46
N LEU A 182 -6.83 7.45 4.71
CA LEU A 182 -5.83 6.47 5.18
C LEU A 182 -6.34 5.03 5.02
N SER A 183 -7.61 4.79 5.34
CA SER A 183 -8.25 3.48 5.18
C SER A 183 -8.33 3.04 3.71
N LEU A 184 -8.59 3.98 2.79
CA LEU A 184 -8.65 3.72 1.34
C LEU A 184 -7.26 3.56 0.72
N ALA A 185 -6.27 4.31 1.20
CA ALA A 185 -4.86 4.15 0.81
C ALA A 185 -4.32 2.77 1.18
N SER A 186 -4.61 2.32 2.40
CA SER A 186 -4.28 0.97 2.87
C SER A 186 -4.90 -0.13 2.00
N LYS A 187 -6.21 -0.04 1.73
CA LYS A 187 -6.90 -1.00 0.84
C LYS A 187 -6.37 -0.99 -0.59
N SER A 188 -5.98 0.18 -1.10
CA SER A 188 -5.37 0.29 -2.43
C SER A 188 -4.01 -0.40 -2.46
N ALA A 189 -3.16 -0.19 -1.44
CA ALA A 189 -1.88 -0.89 -1.32
C ALA A 189 -2.05 -2.43 -1.26
N ALA A 190 -3.09 -2.92 -0.56
CA ALA A 190 -3.37 -4.35 -0.42
C ALA A 190 -3.67 -5.06 -1.75
N VAL A 191 -4.14 -4.36 -2.78
CA VAL A 191 -4.35 -4.92 -4.13
C VAL A 191 -3.05 -5.50 -4.71
N TYR A 192 -1.89 -4.90 -4.38
CA TYR A 192 -0.61 -5.45 -4.83
C TYR A 192 -0.29 -6.81 -4.21
N ALA A 193 -0.56 -7.01 -2.92
CA ALA A 193 -0.34 -8.28 -2.23
C ALA A 193 -1.31 -9.37 -2.72
N GLU A 194 -2.53 -9.01 -3.13
CA GLU A 194 -3.47 -9.97 -3.72
C GLU A 194 -2.97 -10.51 -5.06
N LYS A 195 -2.42 -9.64 -5.92
CA LYS A 195 -1.96 -10.04 -7.26
C LYS A 195 -0.57 -10.65 -7.27
N ILE A 196 0.25 -10.37 -6.26
CA ILE A 196 1.68 -10.71 -6.24
C ILE A 196 2.00 -11.41 -4.92
N GLY A 197 2.09 -12.74 -4.96
CA GLY A 197 2.40 -13.60 -3.82
C GLY A 197 3.88 -13.58 -3.39
N ASP A 198 4.56 -12.43 -3.45
CA ASP A 198 5.93 -12.26 -2.94
C ASP A 198 5.87 -11.90 -1.44
N PRO A 199 6.53 -12.66 -0.55
CA PRO A 199 6.49 -12.39 0.89
C PRO A 199 6.92 -10.97 1.29
N ALA A 200 7.92 -10.40 0.60
CA ALA A 200 8.38 -9.04 0.89
C ALA A 200 7.36 -7.97 0.47
N VAL A 201 6.52 -8.26 -0.53
CA VAL A 201 5.40 -7.39 -0.91
C VAL A 201 4.32 -7.43 0.18
N VAL A 202 3.98 -8.62 0.67
CA VAL A 202 3.00 -8.80 1.76
C VAL A 202 3.46 -8.06 3.02
N ASP A 203 4.73 -8.20 3.41
CA ASP A 203 5.30 -7.50 4.56
C ASP A 203 5.24 -5.97 4.41
N ALA A 204 5.58 -5.46 3.22
CA ALA A 204 5.55 -4.03 2.92
C ALA A 204 4.12 -3.45 2.92
N VAL A 205 3.12 -4.22 2.47
CA VAL A 205 1.70 -3.86 2.63
C VAL A 205 1.33 -3.84 4.11
N GLY A 206 1.73 -4.85 4.88
CA GLY A 206 1.51 -4.88 6.33
C GLY A 206 2.12 -3.69 7.06
N ASP A 207 3.27 -3.16 6.63
CA ASP A 207 3.84 -1.92 7.16
C ASP A 207 2.92 -0.71 6.91
N ILE A 208 2.33 -0.61 5.72
CA ILE A 208 1.40 0.47 5.36
C ILE A 208 0.11 0.33 6.16
N GLU A 209 -0.41 -0.88 6.34
CA GLU A 209 -1.58 -1.14 7.17
C GLU A 209 -1.35 -0.72 8.63
N ARG A 210 -0.19 -1.05 9.20
CA ARG A 210 0.20 -0.60 10.56
C ARG A 210 0.32 0.91 10.63
N LEU A 211 1.01 1.53 9.67
CA LEU A 211 1.17 2.99 9.62
C LEU A 211 -0.19 3.70 9.58
N THR A 212 -1.04 3.32 8.64
CA THR A 212 -2.36 3.94 8.45
C THR A 212 -3.27 3.71 9.66
N THR A 213 -3.23 2.52 10.27
CA THR A 213 -3.96 2.24 11.53
C THR A 213 -3.50 3.13 12.66
N ASN A 214 -2.18 3.26 12.87
CA ASN A 214 -1.62 4.10 13.94
C ASN A 214 -1.98 5.58 13.73
N LEU A 215 -1.92 6.07 12.49
CA LEU A 215 -2.33 7.44 12.16
C LEU A 215 -3.84 7.64 12.38
N SER A 216 -4.68 6.71 11.94
CA SER A 216 -6.14 6.76 12.19
C SER A 216 -6.48 6.73 13.69
N GLN A 217 -5.74 6.00 14.52
CA GLN A 217 -5.91 6.02 15.97
C GLN A 217 -5.59 7.40 16.57
N LYS A 218 -4.49 8.04 16.14
CA LYS A 218 -4.15 9.41 16.56
C LYS A 218 -5.22 10.42 16.13
N ILE A 219 -5.78 10.27 14.93
CA ILE A 219 -6.90 11.09 14.45
C ILE A 219 -8.12 10.92 15.36
N TRP A 220 -8.47 9.68 15.70
CA TRP A 220 -9.59 9.40 16.59
C TRP A 220 -9.43 10.04 17.96
N GLN A 221 -8.22 9.99 18.53
CA GLN A 221 -7.91 10.70 19.78
C GLN A 221 -8.18 12.21 19.66
N LYS A 222 -7.76 12.85 18.56
CA LYS A 222 -8.03 14.27 18.29
C LYS A 222 -9.54 14.54 18.19
N ILE A 223 -10.29 13.69 17.47
CA ILE A 223 -11.74 13.82 17.33
C ILE A 223 -12.43 13.77 18.70
N THR A 224 -12.11 12.76 19.53
CA THR A 224 -12.69 12.61 20.87
C THR A 224 -12.44 13.83 21.74
N LEU A 225 -11.23 14.42 21.70
CA LEU A 225 -10.95 15.66 22.44
C LEU A 225 -11.84 16.83 21.98
N VAL A 226 -12.04 17.00 20.67
CA VAL A 226 -12.90 18.06 20.13
C VAL A 226 -14.36 17.83 20.54
N GLU A 227 -14.84 16.59 20.50
CA GLU A 227 -16.22 16.23 20.85
C GLU A 227 -16.52 16.47 22.33
N THR A 228 -15.62 16.07 23.24
CA THR A 228 -15.76 16.37 24.67
C THR A 228 -15.90 17.87 24.92
N GLU A 229 -15.07 18.69 24.29
CA GLU A 229 -15.18 20.15 24.42
C GLU A 229 -16.48 20.71 23.83
N ILE A 230 -17.01 20.12 22.75
CA ILE A 230 -18.32 20.52 22.19
C ILE A 230 -19.43 20.23 23.21
N ASP A 231 -19.40 19.08 23.84
CA ASP A 231 -20.42 18.65 24.80
C ASP A 231 -20.37 19.47 26.09
N ASP A 232 -19.17 19.81 26.58
CA ASP A 232 -18.99 20.71 27.73
C ASP A 232 -19.61 22.09 27.47
N VAL A 233 -19.35 22.67 26.30
CA VAL A 233 -19.91 23.98 25.91
C VAL A 233 -21.44 23.91 25.78
N ARG A 234 -21.98 22.81 25.24
CA ARG A 234 -23.42 22.60 25.13
C ARG A 234 -24.07 22.46 26.51
N GLY A 235 -23.45 21.69 27.42
CA GLY A 235 -23.91 21.53 28.79
C GLY A 235 -23.95 22.86 29.55
N ALA A 236 -22.87 23.65 29.47
CA ALA A 236 -22.81 24.97 30.10
C ALA A 236 -23.91 25.93 29.60
N ARG A 237 -24.19 25.93 28.29
CA ARG A 237 -25.27 26.75 27.72
C ARG A 237 -26.66 26.29 28.17
N ALA A 238 -26.88 24.98 28.29
CA ALA A 238 -28.16 24.44 28.76
C ALA A 238 -28.43 24.82 30.23
N VAL A 239 -27.41 24.77 31.08
CA VAL A 239 -27.49 25.21 32.48
C VAL A 239 -27.82 26.70 32.56
N SER A 240 -27.09 27.56 31.84
CA SER A 240 -27.34 29.01 31.91
C SER A 240 -28.73 29.41 31.37
N ALA A 241 -29.23 28.70 30.35
CA ALA A 241 -30.57 28.91 29.82
C ALA A 241 -31.65 28.50 30.84
N GLY A 242 -31.44 27.37 31.55
CA GLY A 242 -32.33 26.93 32.63
C GLY A 242 -32.36 27.91 33.81
N GLU A 243 -31.20 28.41 34.24
CA GLU A 243 -31.11 29.42 35.30
C GLU A 243 -31.81 30.74 34.92
N SER A 244 -31.67 31.17 33.67
CA SER A 244 -32.34 32.39 33.17
C SER A 244 -33.87 32.23 33.13
N ALA A 245 -34.36 31.06 32.70
CA ALA A 245 -35.79 30.76 32.68
C ALA A 245 -36.39 30.72 34.11
N LEU A 246 -35.68 30.14 35.07
CA LEU A 246 -36.08 30.11 36.47
C LEU A 246 -36.14 31.51 37.10
N ARG A 247 -35.19 32.40 36.76
CA ARG A 247 -35.22 33.81 37.22
C ARG A 247 -36.44 34.56 36.68
N HIS A 248 -36.74 34.42 35.39
CA HIS A 248 -37.91 35.06 34.79
C HIS A 248 -39.25 34.55 35.35
N MET A 249 -39.32 33.29 35.81
CA MET A 249 -40.51 32.75 36.48
C MET A 249 -40.65 33.19 37.94
N SER A 250 -39.57 33.66 38.57
CA SER A 250 -39.58 34.13 39.97
C SER A 250 -39.89 35.62 40.11
N GLU A 251 -39.84 36.39 39.01
CA GLU A 251 -40.05 37.85 38.98
C GLU A 251 -41.44 38.27 38.46
N GLY A 252 -42.30 37.31 38.09
CA GLY A 252 -43.69 37.53 37.64
C GLY A 252 -44.70 36.94 38.60
#